data_AF-A0A0S8EWS3-F1
#
_entry.id   AF-A0A0S8EWS3-F1
#
_cell.length_a   1.000
_cell.length_b   1.000
_cell.length_c   1.000
_cell.angle_alpha   90.00
_cell.angle_beta   90.00
_cell.angle_gamma   90.00
#
_symmetry.space_group_name_H-M   'P 1'
#
loop_
_entity.id
_entity.type
_entity.pdbx_description
1 polymer ?
#
loop_
_entity_poly.entity_id
_entity_poly.type
_entity_poly.pdbx_seq_one_letter_code
_entity_poly.pdbx_strand_id
1 'polypeptide(L)'
;MYRCQLCNRVSRPGERATKVVTERRPTEYPSRGKAQRARSGRRSKFQDDPGGAGYEIAKEAMVCPTCAQEQLAKEAAQDADSLGI
;
A
#
# COMPACT_ATOMS: atom_id res chain seq x y z
N MET A 1 4.63 7.06 -22.83
CA MET A 1 5.69 6.06 -22.54
C MET A 1 6.35 6.43 -21.24
N TYR A 2 6.75 5.47 -20.44
CA TYR A 2 7.45 5.70 -19.16
C TYR A 2 8.67 4.77 -19.08
N ARG A 3 9.59 5.07 -18.17
CA ARG A 3 10.72 4.19 -17.87
C ARG A 3 10.37 3.34 -16.67
N CYS A 4 10.45 2.01 -16.82
CA CYS A 4 10.27 1.10 -15.69
C CYS A 4 11.34 1.39 -14.64
N GLN A 5 10.93 1.64 -13.40
CA GLN A 5 11.86 2.00 -12.32
C GLN A 5 12.65 0.81 -11.76
N LEU A 6 12.32 -0.43 -12.17
CA LEU A 6 13.06 -1.64 -11.77
C LEU A 6 14.05 -2.11 -12.85
N CYS A 7 13.57 -2.31 -14.09
CA CYS A 7 14.41 -2.82 -15.17
C CYS A 7 14.92 -1.75 -16.14
N ASN A 8 14.62 -0.47 -15.90
CA ASN A 8 15.08 0.68 -16.68
C ASN A 8 14.71 0.68 -18.17
N ARG A 9 13.87 -0.23 -18.64
CA ARG A 9 13.37 -0.22 -20.03
C ARG A 9 12.32 0.87 -20.24
N VAL A 10 12.27 1.41 -21.44
CA VAL A 10 11.17 2.29 -21.87
C VAL A 10 9.96 1.44 -22.27
N SER A 11 8.77 1.84 -21.83
CA SER A 11 7.52 1.15 -22.14
C SER A 11 7.16 1.30 -23.63
N ARG A 12 6.50 0.30 -24.19
CA ARG A 12 5.92 0.39 -25.55
C ARG A 12 4.71 1.36 -25.55
N PRO A 13 4.27 1.87 -26.71
CA PRO A 13 2.99 2.59 -26.79
C PRO A 13 1.85 1.69 -26.32
N GLY A 14 0.92 2.23 -25.54
CA GLY A 14 -0.23 1.49 -25.00
C GLY A 14 0.09 0.51 -23.87
N GLU A 15 1.36 0.34 -23.51
CA GLU A 15 1.75 -0.52 -22.40
C GLU A 15 1.37 0.10 -21.05
N ARG A 16 0.57 -0.60 -20.24
CA ARG A 16 0.11 -0.10 -18.93
C ARG A 16 1.28 0.07 -17.96
N ALA A 17 1.21 1.10 -17.12
CA ALA A 17 2.06 1.25 -15.94
C ALA A 17 1.34 0.65 -14.74
N THR A 18 2.03 -0.20 -13.99
CA THR A 18 1.53 -0.69 -12.70
C THR A 18 2.41 -0.14 -11.60
N LYS A 19 1.78 0.32 -10.51
CA LYS A 19 2.50 0.73 -9.33
C LYS A 19 2.58 -0.45 -8.36
N VAL A 20 3.79 -0.80 -7.93
CA VAL A 20 4.05 -1.90 -7.00
C VAL A 20 4.78 -1.40 -5.76
N VAL A 21 4.59 -2.07 -4.62
CA VAL A 21 5.29 -1.75 -3.39
C VAL A 21 6.64 -2.44 -3.41
N THR A 22 7.70 -1.71 -3.07
CA THR A 22 9.05 -2.28 -3.02
C THR A 22 9.58 -2.38 -1.60
N GLU A 23 9.03 -1.59 -0.68
CA GLU A 23 9.44 -1.57 0.72
C GLU A 23 8.25 -1.20 1.61
N ARG A 24 8.04 -1.98 2.67
CA ARG A 24 7.10 -1.69 3.76
C ARG A 24 7.89 -1.43 5.04
N ARG A 25 7.41 -0.53 5.89
CA ARG A 25 7.99 -0.25 7.20
C ARG A 25 6.97 -0.48 8.32
N PRO A 26 7.35 -1.06 9.47
CA PRO A 26 6.48 -1.10 10.64
C PRO A 26 6.32 0.32 11.19
N THR A 27 5.09 0.68 11.55
CA THR A 27 4.74 1.99 12.11
C THR A 27 3.77 1.82 13.28
N GLU A 28 4.00 2.59 14.34
CA GLU A 28 3.08 2.75 15.46
C GLU A 28 2.25 4.02 15.29
N TYR A 29 0.93 3.87 15.44
CA TYR A 29 -0.04 4.95 15.33
C TYR A 29 -0.50 5.37 16.73
N PRO A 30 -0.37 6.66 17.09
CA PRO A 30 -0.83 7.15 18.38
C PRO A 30 -2.36 7.20 18.45
N SER A 31 -2.90 7.16 19.68
CA SER A 31 -4.32 7.36 19.91
C SER A 31 -4.78 8.76 19.49
N ARG A 32 -5.94 8.87 18.83
CA ARG A 32 -6.53 10.12 18.35
C ARG A 32 -7.96 10.28 18.88
N GLY A 33 -8.19 11.30 19.70
CA GLY A 33 -9.52 11.62 20.22
C GLY A 33 -10.44 12.19 19.13
N LYS A 34 -11.73 11.82 19.17
CA LYS A 34 -12.81 12.27 18.26
C LYS A 34 -12.48 12.07 16.77
N ALA A 35 -11.62 11.11 16.44
CA ALA A 35 -11.13 10.87 15.08
C ALA A 35 -12.25 10.49 14.10
N GLN A 36 -13.24 9.74 14.57
CA GLN A 36 -14.35 9.29 13.75
C GLN A 36 -15.61 10.09 14.06
N ARG A 37 -16.20 10.71 13.03
CA ARG A 37 -17.48 11.43 13.14
C ARG A 37 -18.58 10.65 12.44
N ALA A 38 -19.54 10.16 13.22
CA ALA A 38 -20.77 9.57 12.70
C ALA A 38 -21.94 10.54 12.88
N ARG A 39 -22.75 10.71 11.85
CA ARG A 39 -23.98 11.52 11.92
C ARG A 39 -25.19 10.61 12.03
N SER A 40 -25.99 10.83 13.06
CA SER A 40 -27.29 10.19 13.23
C SER A 40 -28.36 11.28 13.32
N GLY A 41 -29.07 11.51 12.21
CA GLY A 41 -30.01 12.61 12.06
C GLY A 41 -29.38 14.00 12.26
N ARG A 42 -29.92 14.78 13.20
CA ARG A 42 -29.39 16.12 13.54
C ARG A 42 -28.20 16.10 14.51
N ARG A 43 -27.85 14.95 15.12
CA ARG A 43 -26.77 14.84 16.11
C ARG A 43 -25.51 14.23 15.50
N SER A 44 -24.34 14.74 15.91
CA SER A 44 -23.04 14.13 15.60
C SER A 44 -22.51 13.38 16.82
N LYS A 45 -22.11 12.12 16.61
CA LYS A 45 -21.34 11.33 17.56
C LYS A 45 -19.89 11.30 17.11
N PHE A 46 -18.98 11.38 18.08
CA PHE A 46 -17.55 11.26 17.85
C PHE A 46 -17.06 10.01 18.58
N GLN A 47 -16.18 9.25 17.93
CA GLN A 47 -15.51 8.09 18.50
C GLN A 47 -14.00 8.32 18.44
N ASP A 48 -13.33 7.89 19.50
CA ASP A 48 -11.88 7.94 19.60
C ASP A 48 -11.28 6.76 18.83
N ASP A 49 -10.10 7.00 18.26
CA ASP A 49 -9.26 5.98 17.65
C ASP A 49 -8.14 5.63 18.65
N PRO A 50 -8.07 4.39 19.16
CA PRO A 50 -7.06 4.01 20.15
C PRO A 50 -5.64 3.97 19.56
N GLY A 51 -5.48 4.05 18.24
CA GLY A 51 -4.20 3.81 17.58
C GLY A 51 -3.87 2.32 17.49
N GLY A 52 -2.62 1.99 17.24
CA GLY A 52 -2.16 0.59 17.09
C GLY A 52 -0.86 0.47 16.31
N ALA A 53 -0.39 -0.76 16.09
CA ALA A 53 0.77 -1.04 15.25
C ALA A 53 0.34 -1.63 13.91
N GLY A 54 1.07 -1.28 12.84
CA GLY A 54 0.82 -1.78 11.49
C GLY A 54 2.01 -1.56 10.57
N TYR A 55 1.76 -1.63 9.26
CA TYR A 55 2.78 -1.39 8.25
C TYR A 55 2.36 -0.25 7.32
N GLU A 56 3.32 0.58 6.94
CA GLU A 56 3.17 1.59 5.90
C GLU A 56 3.98 1.24 4.67
N ILE A 57 3.48 1.66 3.52
CA ILE A 57 4.24 1.62 2.27
C ILE A 57 5.34 2.69 2.36
N ALA A 58 6.59 2.25 2.42
CA ALA A 58 7.75 3.14 2.50
C ALA A 58 8.20 3.58 1.11
N LYS A 59 8.17 2.67 0.13
CA LYS A 59 8.55 2.94 -1.26
C LYS A 59 7.65 2.20 -2.24
N GLU A 60 7.38 2.89 -3.35
CA GLU A 60 6.62 2.36 -4.47
C GLU A 60 7.39 2.62 -5.77
N ALA A 61 7.18 1.75 -6.76
CA ALA A 61 7.77 1.89 -8.07
C ALA A 61 6.72 1.77 -9.19
N MET A 62 6.82 2.64 -10.19
CA MET A 62 6.09 2.52 -11.46
C MET A 62 6.85 1.59 -12.41
N VAL A 63 6.24 0.47 -12.77
CA VAL A 63 6.92 -0.63 -13.45
C VAL A 63 6.13 -1.17 -14.63
N CYS A 64 6.85 -1.88 -15.50
CA CYS A 64 6.26 -2.58 -16.63
C CYS A 64 5.49 -3.84 -16.19
N PRO A 65 4.59 -4.38 -17.03
CA PRO A 65 3.73 -5.51 -16.66
C PRO A 65 4.50 -6.74 -16.18
N THR A 66 5.68 -7.01 -16.75
CA THR A 66 6.52 -8.16 -16.37
C THR A 66 7.08 -7.98 -14.96
N CYS A 67 7.72 -6.83 -14.69
CA CYS A 67 8.23 -6.52 -13.36
C CYS A 67 7.10 -6.40 -12.32
N ALA A 68 5.90 -5.98 -12.74
CA ALA A 68 4.74 -5.96 -11.87
C ALA A 68 4.34 -7.37 -11.42
N GLN A 69 4.25 -8.32 -12.36
CA GLN A 69 3.92 -9.72 -12.04
C GLN A 69 4.94 -10.34 -11.08
N GLU A 70 6.23 -10.12 -11.32
CA GLU A 70 7.30 -10.61 -10.45
C GLU A 70 7.19 -10.04 -9.03
N GLN A 71 6.91 -8.75 -8.88
CA GLN A 71 6.79 -8.14 -7.56
C GLN A 71 5.52 -8.56 -6.84
N LEU A 72 4.39 -8.65 -7.53
CA LEU A 72 3.14 -9.15 -6.94
C LEU A 72 3.26 -10.61 -6.47
N ALA A 73 4.01 -11.44 -7.20
CA ALA A 73 4.30 -12.81 -6.77
C ALA A 73 5.20 -12.85 -5.52
N LYS A 74 6.19 -11.94 -5.42
CA LYS A 74 7.03 -11.80 -4.23
C LYS A 74 6.24 -11.31 -3.03
N GLU A 75 5.39 -10.30 -3.21
CA GLU A 75 4.51 -9.80 -2.15
C GLU A 75 3.57 -10.91 -1.65
N ALA A 76 2.94 -11.66 -2.55
CA ALA A 76 2.08 -12.78 -2.17
C ALA A 76 2.83 -13.87 -1.39
N ALA A 77 4.08 -14.17 -1.75
CA ALA A 77 4.91 -15.12 -1.02
C ALA A 77 5.31 -14.60 0.37
N GLN A 78 5.65 -13.31 0.49
CA GLN A 78 5.97 -12.67 1.77
C GLN A 78 4.75 -12.61 2.69
N ASP A 79 3.58 -12.29 2.14
CA ASP A 79 2.33 -12.26 2.90
C ASP A 79 1.97 -13.69 3.38
N ALA A 80 2.16 -14.73 2.56
CA ALA A 80 1.97 -16.12 2.97
C ALA A 80 2.91 -16.56 4.10
N ASP A 81 4.20 -16.25 4.00
CA ASP A 81 5.21 -16.54 5.03
C ASP A 81 4.87 -15.82 6.36
N SER A 82 4.40 -14.57 6.28
CA SER A 82 3.99 -13.80 7.45
C SER A 82 2.75 -14.36 8.16
N LEU A 83 1.92 -15.13 7.44
CA LEU A 83 0.72 -15.80 7.97
C LEU A 83 1.02 -17.22 8.45
N GLY A 84 2.25 -17.73 8.28
CA GLY A 84 2.70 -19.01 8.81
C GLY A 84 1.99 -20.23 8.21
N ILE A 85 1.57 -20.16 6.93
CA ILE A 85 0.96 -21.26 6.18
C ILE A 85 2.00 -21.84 5.21
#